data_AF-A0A3M1XV31-F1
#
_entry.id   AF-A0A3M1XV31-F1
#
_cell.length_a   1.000
_cell.length_b   1.000
_cell.length_c   1.000
_cell.angle_alpha   90.00
_cell.angle_beta   90.00
_cell.angle_gamma   90.00
#
_symmetry.space_group_name_H-M   'P 1'
#
loop_
_entity.id
_entity.type
_entity.pdbx_description
1 polymer ?
#
loop_
_entity_poly.entity_id
_entity_poly.type
_entity_poly.pdbx_seq_one_letter_code
_entity_poly.pdbx_strand_id
1 'polypeptide(L)'
;MDHKVSEQAQAAADRLKEQGYTPVYTVIAGQEFVFRPITRAEWRELIRRRNQQAAEAGDNQIAIAEIQEDSAEEFTKMAVVYPENFDVSKAPAGIVNSLSDAILLESGFAGPDVEPVKL
;
A
#
# COMPACT_ATOMS: atom_id res chain seq x y z
N MET A 1 -12.92 8.68 18.75
CA MET A 1 -13.26 7.40 19.39
C MET A 1 -11.95 6.65 19.54
N ASP A 2 -11.61 6.18 20.74
CA ASP A 2 -10.48 5.26 20.89
C ASP A 2 -10.90 3.92 20.26
N HIS A 3 -10.46 3.69 19.02
CA HIS A 3 -10.63 2.39 18.39
C HIS A 3 -9.68 1.42 19.09
N LYS A 4 -10.24 0.55 19.92
CA LYS A 4 -9.50 -0.56 20.51
C LYS A 4 -9.17 -1.54 19.37
N VAL A 5 -7.91 -1.58 18.98
CA VAL A 5 -7.37 -2.48 17.95
C VAL A 5 -7.78 -3.92 18.29
N SER A 6 -8.31 -4.67 17.31
CA SER A 6 -8.65 -6.07 17.54
C SER A 6 -7.41 -6.93 17.85
N GLU A 7 -7.61 -8.03 18.59
CA GLU A 7 -6.52 -8.98 18.90
C GLU A 7 -5.86 -9.55 17.64
N GLN A 8 -6.63 -9.73 16.57
CA GLN A 8 -6.12 -10.24 15.29
C GLN A 8 -5.26 -9.20 14.57
N ALA A 9 -5.70 -7.95 14.52
CA ALA A 9 -4.91 -6.85 13.97
C ALA A 9 -3.62 -6.66 14.78
N GLN A 10 -3.69 -6.75 16.11
CA GLN A 10 -2.54 -6.67 16.99
C GLN A 10 -1.53 -7.81 16.70
N ALA A 11 -2.00 -9.05 16.57
CA ALA A 11 -1.16 -10.19 16.23
C ALA A 11 -0.48 -10.03 14.86
N ALA A 12 -1.19 -9.49 13.87
CA ALA A 12 -0.61 -9.19 12.56
C ALA A 12 0.49 -8.12 12.64
N ALA A 13 0.27 -7.07 13.43
CA ALA A 13 1.25 -6.02 13.66
C ALA A 13 2.51 -6.57 14.37
N ASP A 14 2.34 -7.44 15.37
CA ASP A 14 3.47 -8.01 16.10
C ASP A 14 4.33 -8.93 15.23
N ARG A 15 3.72 -9.73 14.33
CA ARG A 15 4.47 -10.52 13.32
C ARG A 15 5.28 -9.63 12.38
N LEU A 16 4.77 -8.45 11.99
CA LEU A 16 5.54 -7.50 11.18
C LEU A 16 6.73 -6.91 11.94
N LYS A 17 6.57 -6.61 13.24
CA LYS A 17 7.67 -6.13 14.08
C LYS A 17 8.77 -7.16 14.22
N GLU A 18 8.43 -8.44 14.41
CA GLU A 18 9.41 -9.54 14.46
C GLU A 18 10.22 -9.65 13.16
N GLN A 19 9.64 -9.26 12.02
CA GLN A 19 10.32 -9.20 10.72
C GLN A 19 11.15 -7.92 10.51
N GLY A 20 11.17 -7.00 11.47
CA GLY A 20 11.91 -5.74 11.39
C GLY A 20 11.16 -4.60 10.71
N TYR A 21 9.85 -4.73 10.47
CA TYR A 21 9.02 -3.67 9.91
C TYR A 21 8.34 -2.85 11.02
N THR A 22 8.04 -1.59 10.72
CA THR A 22 7.12 -0.76 11.53
C THR A 22 5.71 -0.92 10.96
N PRO A 23 4.81 -1.66 11.62
CA PRO A 23 3.45 -1.84 11.15
C PRO A 23 2.63 -0.55 11.33
N VAL A 24 1.70 -0.33 10.42
CA VAL A 24 0.73 0.77 10.48
C VAL A 24 -0.67 0.17 10.60
N TYR A 25 -1.46 0.72 11.51
CA TYR A 25 -2.87 0.37 11.70
C TYR A 25 -3.76 1.49 11.19
N THR A 26 -4.84 1.14 10.50
CA THR A 26 -5.85 2.09 10.06
C THR A 26 -7.24 1.47 10.05
N VAL A 27 -8.27 2.31 10.05
CA VAL A 27 -9.67 1.91 9.88
C VAL A 27 -10.24 2.65 8.68
N ILE A 28 -10.64 1.92 7.65
CA ILE A 28 -11.18 2.48 6.40
C ILE A 28 -12.58 1.90 6.19
N ALA A 29 -13.57 2.78 6.02
CA ALA A 29 -14.98 2.40 5.88
C ALA A 29 -15.48 1.44 7.00
N GLY A 30 -14.95 1.58 8.21
CA GLY A 30 -15.29 0.74 9.37
C GLY A 30 -14.60 -0.62 9.42
N GLN A 31 -13.68 -0.91 8.49
CA GLN A 31 -12.88 -2.13 8.47
C GLN A 31 -11.44 -1.85 8.91
N GLU A 32 -10.90 -2.73 9.75
CA GLU A 32 -9.53 -2.64 10.25
C GLU A 32 -8.53 -3.18 9.23
N PHE A 33 -7.41 -2.47 9.10
CA PHE A 33 -6.29 -2.88 8.28
C PHE A 33 -4.97 -2.72 9.02
N VAL A 34 -4.07 -3.66 8.77
CA VAL A 34 -2.66 -3.52 9.14
C VAL A 34 -1.83 -3.70 7.88
N PHE A 35 -0.90 -2.78 7.68
CA PHE A 35 0.01 -2.80 6.55
C PHE A 35 1.42 -2.38 6.97
N ARG A 36 2.36 -2.53 6.05
CA ARG A 36 3.72 -1.98 6.19
C ARG A 36 4.03 -1.02 5.04
N PRO A 37 4.96 -0.08 5.25
CA PRO A 37 5.56 0.65 4.14
C PRO A 37 6.17 -0.32 3.11
N ILE A 38 6.04 0.02 1.83
CA ILE A 38 6.81 -0.61 0.75
C ILE A 38 8.27 -0.15 0.79
N THR A 39 9.16 -1.06 0.45
CA THR A 39 10.61 -0.82 0.37
C THR A 39 11.02 -0.23 -0.98
N ARG A 40 12.23 0.32 -1.05
CA ARG A 40 12.81 0.81 -2.30
C ARG A 40 12.97 -0.29 -3.36
N ALA A 41 13.22 -1.54 -2.93
CA ALA A 41 13.35 -2.67 -3.83
C ALA A 41 12.01 -3.03 -4.48
N GLU A 42 10.94 -3.09 -3.68
CA GLU A 42 9.58 -3.36 -4.16
C GLU A 42 9.08 -2.26 -5.10
N TRP A 43 9.32 -1.00 -4.75
CA TRP A 43 9.00 0.13 -5.62
C TRP A 43 9.67 0.01 -6.99
N ARG A 44 10.98 -0.31 -7.02
CA ARG A 44 11.72 -0.47 -8.28
C ARG A 44 11.13 -1.59 -9.12
N GLU A 45 10.75 -2.69 -8.50
CA GLU A 45 10.19 -3.85 -9.19
C GLU A 45 8.81 -3.53 -9.78
N LEU A 46 7.96 -2.81 -9.06
CA LEU A 46 6.69 -2.32 -9.61
C LEU A 46 6.89 -1.39 -10.79
N ILE A 47 7.75 -0.37 -10.66
CA ILE A 47 7.99 0.58 -11.74
C ILE A 47 8.57 -0.11 -12.97
N ARG A 48 9.43 -1.11 -12.78
CA ARG A 48 9.96 -1.92 -13.88
C ARG A 48 8.84 -2.65 -14.63
N ARG A 49 7.94 -3.32 -13.91
CA ARG A 49 6.79 -4.03 -14.50
C ARG A 49 5.83 -3.07 -15.20
N ARG A 50 5.48 -1.98 -14.54
CA ARG A 50 4.62 -0.92 -15.09
C ARG A 50 5.18 -0.34 -16.39
N ASN A 51 6.48 -0.01 -16.40
CA ASN A 51 7.13 0.54 -17.59
C ASN A 51 7.20 -0.48 -18.73
N GLN A 52 7.38 -1.77 -18.41
CA GLN A 52 7.33 -2.83 -19.40
C GLN A 52 5.94 -2.94 -20.02
N GLN A 53 4.88 -3.01 -19.20
CA GLN A 53 3.49 -3.07 -19.67
C GLN A 53 3.12 -1.83 -20.50
N ALA A 54 3.55 -0.64 -20.07
CA ALA A 54 3.31 0.60 -20.81
C ALA A 54 4.02 0.60 -22.17
N ALA A 55 5.25 0.04 -22.24
CA ALA A 55 5.96 -0.11 -23.51
C ALA A 55 5.24 -1.10 -24.45
N GLU A 56 4.67 -2.18 -23.90
CA GLU A 56 3.88 -3.17 -24.65
C GLU A 56 2.54 -2.58 -25.15
N ALA A 57 1.93 -1.68 -24.37
CA ALA A 57 0.69 -0.99 -24.73
C ALA A 57 0.85 0.07 -25.84
N GLY A 58 2.06 0.57 -26.09
CA GLY A 58 2.35 1.58 -27.10
C GLY A 58 1.59 2.89 -26.84
N ASP A 59 0.89 3.41 -27.86
CA ASP A 59 0.13 4.67 -27.77
C ASP A 59 -1.32 4.49 -27.28
N ASN A 60 -1.70 3.28 -26.81
CA ASN A 60 -3.05 3.02 -26.33
C ASN A 60 -3.29 3.68 -24.97
N GLN A 61 -3.86 4.89 -24.98
CA GLN A 61 -4.13 5.67 -23.77
C GLN A 61 -5.05 4.97 -22.76
N ILE A 62 -5.98 4.12 -23.23
CA ILE A 62 -6.88 3.37 -22.34
C ILE A 62 -6.08 2.31 -21.58
N ALA A 63 -5.26 1.52 -22.29
CA ALA A 63 -4.41 0.52 -21.66
C ALA A 63 -3.39 1.15 -20.68
N ILE A 64 -2.84 2.32 -21.01
CA ILE A 64 -1.95 3.06 -20.11
C ILE A 64 -2.68 3.50 -18.83
N ALA A 65 -3.94 3.93 -18.94
CA ALA A 65 -4.74 4.32 -17.78
C ALA A 65 -5.07 3.10 -16.88
N GLU A 66 -5.43 1.96 -17.48
CA GLU A 66 -5.67 0.70 -16.75
C GLU A 66 -4.41 0.24 -15.97
N ILE A 67 -3.22 0.30 -16.59
CA ILE A 67 -1.94 -0.01 -15.93
C ILE A 67 -1.68 0.88 -14.70
N GLN A 68 -2.12 2.14 -14.75
CA GLN A 68 -1.99 3.06 -13.61
C GLN A 68 -2.95 2.69 -12.47
N GLU A 69 -4.18 2.29 -12.80
CA GLU A 69 -5.17 1.83 -11.82
C GLU A 69 -4.72 0.52 -11.15
N ASP A 70 -4.21 -0.43 -11.94
CA ASP A 70 -3.65 -1.70 -11.46
C ASP A 70 -2.52 -1.51 -10.45
N SER A 71 -1.78 -0.40 -10.54
CA SER A 71 -0.70 -0.10 -9.59
C SER A 71 -1.21 0.06 -8.15
N ALA A 72 -2.40 0.66 -7.96
CA ALA A 72 -3.02 0.81 -6.64
C ALA A 72 -3.36 -0.54 -6.00
N GLU A 73 -3.85 -1.47 -6.81
CA GLU A 73 -4.08 -2.84 -6.38
C GLU A 73 -2.78 -3.55 -6.01
N GLU A 74 -1.72 -3.39 -6.80
CA GLU A 74 -0.44 -4.03 -6.55
C GLU A 74 0.20 -3.54 -5.25
N PHE A 75 0.16 -2.23 -4.95
CA PHE A 75 0.62 -1.70 -3.65
C PHE A 75 -0.14 -2.35 -2.49
N THR A 76 -1.45 -2.39 -2.61
CA THR A 76 -2.34 -2.92 -1.58
C THR A 76 -2.07 -4.42 -1.33
N LYS A 77 -1.95 -5.22 -2.40
CA LYS A 77 -1.65 -6.67 -2.33
C LYS A 77 -0.32 -6.95 -1.62
N MET A 78 0.70 -6.12 -1.83
CA MET A 78 2.04 -6.36 -1.28
C MET A 78 2.19 -5.93 0.18
N ALA A 79 1.48 -4.88 0.58
CA ALA A 79 1.71 -4.19 1.84
C ALA A 79 0.71 -4.58 2.94
N VAL A 80 -0.54 -4.93 2.58
CA VAL A 80 -1.58 -5.30 3.55
C VAL A 80 -1.33 -6.70 4.10
N VAL A 81 -1.29 -6.80 5.43
CA VAL A 81 -1.11 -8.06 6.16
C VAL A 81 -2.33 -8.45 7.00
N TYR A 82 -3.24 -7.50 7.25
CA TYR A 82 -4.52 -7.74 7.91
C TYR A 82 -5.63 -6.95 7.20
N PRO A 83 -6.79 -7.56 6.91
CA PRO A 83 -7.13 -8.96 7.16
C PRO A 83 -6.24 -9.92 6.35
N GLU A 84 -5.96 -11.11 6.91
CA GLU A 84 -5.21 -12.13 6.19
C GLU A 84 -5.97 -12.52 4.91
N ASN A 85 -5.24 -12.68 3.81
CA ASN A 85 -5.81 -12.98 2.48
C ASN A 85 -6.81 -11.94 1.97
N PHE A 86 -6.58 -10.65 2.27
CA PHE A 86 -7.37 -9.56 1.69
C PHE A 86 -7.41 -9.65 0.16
N ASP A 87 -8.60 -9.90 -0.40
CA ASP A 87 -8.82 -10.02 -1.84
C ASP A 87 -9.28 -8.68 -2.40
N VAL A 88 -8.35 -7.92 -2.98
CA VAL A 88 -8.63 -6.58 -3.52
C VAL A 88 -9.71 -6.61 -4.61
N SER A 89 -9.84 -7.72 -5.36
CA SER A 89 -10.82 -7.83 -6.46
C SER A 89 -12.27 -7.87 -5.97
N LYS A 90 -12.46 -8.18 -4.68
CA LYS A 90 -13.76 -8.18 -4.01
C LYS A 90 -13.94 -6.99 -3.08
N ALA A 91 -12.92 -6.17 -2.90
CA ALA A 91 -12.98 -5.02 -2.02
C ALA A 91 -13.74 -3.86 -2.70
N PRO A 92 -14.46 -3.01 -1.93
CA PRO A 92 -14.95 -1.74 -2.44
C PRO A 92 -13.80 -0.89 -3.00
N ALA A 93 -13.99 -0.34 -4.21
CA ALA A 93 -12.94 0.43 -4.91
C ALA A 93 -12.34 1.56 -4.06
N GLY A 94 -13.16 2.24 -3.25
CA GLY A 94 -12.70 3.30 -2.35
C GLY A 94 -11.76 2.82 -1.23
N ILE A 95 -11.86 1.56 -0.80
CA ILE A 95 -10.95 0.97 0.20
C ILE A 95 -9.56 0.76 -0.40
N VAL A 96 -9.49 0.22 -1.63
CA VAL A 96 -8.21 -0.06 -2.30
C VAL A 96 -7.44 1.24 -2.55
N ASN A 97 -8.12 2.27 -3.06
CA ASN A 97 -7.49 3.58 -3.28
C ASN A 97 -6.99 4.21 -1.97
N SER A 98 -7.84 4.18 -0.92
CA SER A 98 -7.46 4.73 0.39
C SER A 98 -6.27 3.98 1.01
N LEU A 99 -6.21 2.65 0.85
CA LEU A 99 -5.09 1.84 1.31
C LEU A 99 -3.83 2.18 0.53
N SER A 100 -3.89 2.23 -0.80
CA SER A 100 -2.76 2.61 -1.64
C SER A 100 -2.19 3.98 -1.23
N ASP A 101 -3.05 4.97 -1.04
CA ASP A 101 -2.63 6.31 -0.60
C ASP A 101 -1.97 6.29 0.78
N ALA A 102 -2.56 5.58 1.74
CA ALA A 102 -2.00 5.44 3.09
C ALA A 102 -0.64 4.72 3.07
N ILE A 103 -0.50 3.67 2.25
CA ILE A 103 0.75 2.93 2.09
C ILE A 103 1.83 3.84 1.49
N LEU A 104 1.51 4.60 0.44
CA LEU A 104 2.46 5.51 -0.19
C LEU A 104 2.87 6.65 0.75
N LEU A 105 1.94 7.20 1.52
CA LEU A 105 2.20 8.20 2.55
C LEU A 105 3.23 7.67 3.57
N GLU A 106 2.96 6.53 4.19
CA GLU A 106 3.81 5.92 5.21
C GLU A 106 5.15 5.40 4.65
N SER A 107 5.21 5.18 3.34
CA SER A 107 6.44 4.91 2.60
C SER A 107 7.25 6.17 2.25
N GLY A 108 6.78 7.36 2.61
CA GLY A 108 7.48 8.63 2.39
C GLY A 108 7.35 9.16 0.96
N PHE A 109 6.27 8.81 0.24
CA PHE A 109 5.97 9.37 -1.10
C PHE A 109 5.11 10.63 -1.05
N ALA A 110 4.47 10.92 0.09
CA ALA A 110 3.90 12.25 0.30
C ALA A 110 5.04 13.30 0.37
N GLY A 111 4.72 14.56 0.03
CA GLY A 111 5.66 15.70 -0.01
C GLY A 111 6.46 15.90 1.29
N PRO A 112 7.32 16.94 1.38
CA PRO A 112 8.54 16.91 2.18
C PRO A 112 8.30 16.75 3.69
N ASP A 113 8.16 15.50 4.15
CA ASP A 113 8.40 15.07 5.55
C ASP A 113 9.90 14.95 5.83
N VAL A 114 10.67 15.83 5.19
CA VAL A 114 12.09 16.04 5.43
C VAL A 114 12.16 17.41 6.04
N GLU A 115 12.29 17.48 7.37
CA GLU A 115 12.86 18.66 8.02
C GLU A 115 14.39 18.50 7.97
N PRO A 116 15.10 19.05 6.97
CA PRO A 116 16.55 18.99 6.94
C PRO A 116 17.10 19.75 8.15
N VAL A 117 17.55 19.02 9.17
CA VAL A 117 18.35 19.59 10.25
C VAL A 117 19.72 19.93 9.66
N LYS A 118 20.00 21.22 9.46
CA LYS A 118 21.35 21.68 9.12
C LYS A 118 22.25 21.42 10.33
N LEU A 119 23.34 20.68 10.11
CA LEU A 119 24.47 20.64 11.03
C LEU A 119 25.28 21.94 10.91
#